data_AF-A0A1I3M563-F1
#
_entry.id   AF-A0A1I3M563-F1
#
_cell.length_a   1.000
_cell.length_b   1.000
_cell.length_c   1.000
_cell.angle_alpha   90.00
_cell.angle_beta   90.00
_cell.angle_gamma   90.00
#
_symmetry.space_group_name_H-M   'P 1'
#
loop_
_entity.id
_entity.type
_entity.pdbx_description
1 polymer ?
#
loop_
_entity_poly.entity_id
_entity_poly.type
_entity_poly.pdbx_seq_one_letter_code
_entity_poly.pdbx_strand_id
1 'polypeptide(L)'
;MTTSFLPLYRILTACAAAILLLSQVFEPECTAEGTAGANMPKEKREVRESVMASVSAKHVRPMQVVATGYTAGVESTGKRPGHPQYGITYSGVKVRRGFVSTIAADPKVFPIGTVLYVPGYGYGIVADTGSKIKGKKIDLYFETRKQVYKQWGKRQVTVYVLKRGNGKLTEARMTELNEAVTAEKTLPRALLES
;
A
#
# COMPACT_ATOMS: atom_id res chain seq x y z
N MET A 1 70.55 -17.63 44.91
CA MET A 1 69.94 -16.36 44.47
C MET A 1 70.67 -15.89 43.22
N THR A 2 69.91 -15.37 42.24
CA THR A 2 70.32 -14.63 41.02
C THR A 2 71.10 -15.39 39.93
N THR A 3 70.42 -15.80 38.85
CA THR A 3 70.37 -15.22 37.47
C THR A 3 71.54 -15.69 36.57
N SER A 4 71.27 -16.61 35.63
CA SER A 4 70.97 -16.36 34.20
C SER A 4 72.21 -16.07 33.35
N PHE A 5 72.50 -16.90 32.35
CA PHE A 5 72.90 -16.49 30.98
C PHE A 5 72.87 -17.71 30.03
N LEU A 6 71.95 -17.66 29.07
CA LEU A 6 71.86 -18.46 27.82
C LEU A 6 73.09 -18.17 26.90
N PRO A 7 73.39 -18.91 25.80
CA PRO A 7 72.42 -19.58 24.90
C PRO A 7 72.89 -20.90 24.23
N LEU A 8 71.94 -21.67 23.68
CA LEU A 8 72.26 -22.46 22.49
C LEU A 8 71.12 -22.43 21.48
N TYR A 9 71.50 -21.96 20.30
CA TYR A 9 70.74 -21.78 19.08
C TYR A 9 70.57 -23.13 18.37
N ARG A 10 69.34 -23.49 17.99
CA ARG A 10 68.93 -24.56 17.03
C ARG A 10 67.41 -24.72 17.22
N ILE A 11 66.50 -24.67 16.25
CA ILE A 11 66.45 -25.31 14.92
C ILE A 11 65.31 -24.64 14.12
N LEU A 12 65.60 -24.27 12.87
CA LEU A 12 64.80 -24.49 11.64
C LEU A 12 63.26 -24.29 11.69
N THR A 13 62.82 -23.26 10.96
CA THR A 13 61.89 -23.33 9.81
C THR A 13 60.71 -24.31 9.87
N ALA A 14 59.47 -23.78 9.88
CA ALA A 14 58.41 -24.03 8.88
C ALA A 14 57.02 -23.61 9.39
N CYS A 15 56.17 -23.22 8.44
CA CYS A 15 54.71 -23.17 8.54
C CYS A 15 54.09 -22.04 9.38
N ALA A 16 54.17 -20.81 8.89
CA ALA A 16 53.11 -19.83 9.12
C ALA A 16 51.92 -20.17 8.19
N ALA A 17 51.02 -21.02 8.66
CA ALA A 17 49.73 -21.24 8.03
C ALA A 17 48.65 -21.40 9.11
N ALA A 18 47.57 -20.66 8.89
CA ALA A 18 46.26 -20.82 9.52
C ALA A 18 46.19 -20.59 11.04
N ILE A 19 45.71 -19.41 11.42
CA ILE A 19 44.49 -19.21 12.23
C ILE A 19 44.34 -17.68 12.36
N LEU A 20 43.59 -17.09 11.44
CA LEU A 20 43.09 -15.73 11.56
C LEU A 20 41.61 -15.85 11.91
N LEU A 21 41.32 -15.48 13.16
CA LEU A 21 40.00 -15.45 13.76
C LEU A 21 39.09 -14.47 13.01
N LEU A 22 38.06 -15.04 12.40
CA LEU A 22 36.66 -14.62 12.42
C LEU A 22 36.38 -13.20 12.96
N SER A 23 36.24 -12.23 12.06
CA SER A 23 35.42 -11.03 12.28
C SER A 23 34.57 -10.79 11.04
N GLN A 24 33.27 -10.75 11.29
CA GLN A 24 32.17 -10.63 10.36
C GLN A 24 32.23 -9.28 9.63
N VAL A 25 32.23 -9.31 8.30
CA VAL A 25 31.54 -8.29 7.49
C VAL A 25 30.86 -9.04 6.34
N PHE A 26 29.58 -9.28 6.52
CA PHE A 26 28.68 -9.77 5.48
C PHE A 26 28.30 -8.54 4.66
N GLU A 27 28.95 -8.34 3.52
CA GLU A 27 28.51 -7.39 2.49
C GLU A 27 27.34 -8.04 1.73
N PRO A 28 26.10 -7.54 1.79
CA PRO A 28 25.12 -7.87 0.78
C PRO A 28 25.34 -6.97 -0.44
N GLU A 29 26.05 -7.49 -1.44
CA GLU A 29 25.82 -7.06 -2.83
C GLU A 29 24.38 -7.44 -3.22
N CYS A 30 23.51 -6.43 -3.33
CA CYS A 30 22.24 -6.57 -4.03
C CYS A 30 22.06 -5.38 -4.96
N THR A 31 22.45 -5.57 -6.21
CA THR A 31 22.35 -4.58 -7.29
C THR A 31 21.04 -4.72 -8.08
N ALA A 32 20.55 -3.53 -8.48
CA ALA A 32 19.53 -3.18 -9.48
C ALA A 32 18.04 -3.42 -9.10
N GLU A 33 17.34 -2.44 -8.55
CA GLU A 33 16.75 -1.23 -9.18
C GLU A 33 15.46 -1.46 -9.98
N GLY A 34 14.34 -1.06 -9.35
CA GLY A 34 13.08 -0.66 -9.98
C GLY A 34 12.57 0.58 -9.26
N THR A 35 13.16 1.72 -9.58
CA THR A 35 12.98 3.02 -8.93
C THR A 35 11.66 3.70 -9.33
N ALA A 36 10.71 3.77 -8.38
CA ALA A 36 9.66 4.79 -8.36
C ALA A 36 9.15 4.97 -6.92
N GLY A 37 10.01 5.44 -6.02
CA GLY A 37 9.64 5.67 -4.62
C GLY A 37 10.43 6.78 -3.91
N ALA A 38 11.28 7.53 -4.61
CA ALA A 38 12.18 8.50 -4.01
C ALA A 38 11.86 9.93 -4.44
N ASN A 39 10.60 10.37 -4.29
CA ASN A 39 10.32 11.77 -3.96
C ASN A 39 8.87 11.92 -3.49
N MET A 40 8.62 11.58 -2.22
CA MET A 40 7.38 11.97 -1.54
C MET A 40 7.74 13.04 -0.50
N PRO A 41 7.04 14.19 -0.49
CA PRO A 41 7.30 15.26 0.48
C PRO A 41 7.13 14.74 1.91
N LYS A 42 8.03 15.15 2.82
CA LYS A 42 8.11 14.67 4.22
C LYS A 42 6.76 14.72 4.95
N GLU A 43 5.97 15.75 4.70
CA GLU A 43 4.61 15.93 5.23
C GLU A 43 3.69 14.73 4.93
N LYS A 44 3.81 14.11 3.75
CA LYS A 44 3.00 12.96 3.34
C LYS A 44 3.45 11.64 3.99
N ARG A 45 4.68 11.57 4.52
CA ARG A 45 5.22 10.40 5.24
C ARG A 45 4.78 10.40 6.70
N GLU A 46 4.83 11.55 7.36
CA GLU A 46 4.41 11.70 8.76
C GLU A 46 2.89 11.54 8.93
N VAL A 47 2.11 12.02 7.95
CA VAL A 47 0.66 11.74 7.88
C VAL A 47 0.37 10.24 7.71
N ARG A 48 1.19 9.51 6.94
CA ARG A 48 1.03 8.06 6.75
C ARG A 48 1.30 7.27 8.05
N GLU A 49 2.29 7.70 8.83
CA GLU A 49 2.70 7.03 10.05
C GLU A 49 1.72 7.33 11.21
N SER A 50 1.26 8.57 11.34
CA SER A 50 0.25 8.99 12.33
C SER A 50 -1.14 8.39 12.07
N VAL A 51 -1.54 8.19 10.81
CA VAL A 51 -2.80 7.48 10.48
C VAL A 51 -2.71 6.02 10.91
N MET A 52 -1.64 5.32 10.53
CA MET A 52 -1.49 3.90 10.88
C MET A 52 -1.36 3.70 12.40
N ALA A 53 -0.81 4.69 13.11
CA ALA A 53 -0.71 4.68 14.58
C ALA A 53 -2.03 5.05 15.28
N SER A 54 -2.89 5.88 14.68
CA SER A 54 -4.16 6.32 15.27
C SER A 54 -5.32 5.35 15.03
N VAL A 55 -5.26 4.54 13.96
CA VAL A 55 -6.17 3.41 13.82
C VAL A 55 -5.73 2.30 14.76
N SER A 56 -6.57 1.95 15.74
CA SER A 56 -6.30 0.86 16.68
C SER A 56 -5.82 -0.39 15.93
N ALA A 57 -4.60 -0.84 16.22
CA ALA A 57 -3.94 -1.96 15.56
C ALA A 57 -4.77 -3.27 15.57
N LYS A 58 -5.79 -3.37 16.43
CA LYS A 58 -6.76 -4.49 16.44
C LYS A 58 -7.61 -4.60 15.17
N HIS A 59 -7.83 -3.51 14.43
CA HIS A 59 -8.75 -3.51 13.28
C HIS A 59 -8.06 -3.41 11.93
N VAL A 60 -6.77 -3.06 11.88
CA VAL A 60 -6.02 -2.97 10.64
C VAL A 60 -5.52 -4.34 10.20
N ARG A 61 -6.09 -4.88 9.12
CA ARG A 61 -5.67 -6.18 8.58
C ARG A 61 -4.92 -6.00 7.26
N PRO A 62 -3.61 -6.34 7.19
CA PRO A 62 -2.90 -6.34 5.92
C PRO A 62 -3.39 -7.48 5.03
N MET A 63 -3.55 -7.21 3.74
CA MET A 63 -3.96 -8.21 2.75
C MET A 63 -3.22 -7.97 1.44
N GLN A 64 -2.57 -9.01 0.91
CA GLN A 64 -2.04 -8.96 -0.45
C GLN A 64 -3.16 -9.09 -1.46
N VAL A 65 -3.19 -8.16 -2.42
CA VAL A 65 -4.15 -8.12 -3.51
C VAL A 65 -3.45 -7.79 -4.84
N VAL A 66 -4.08 -8.18 -5.94
CA VAL A 66 -3.75 -7.66 -7.26
C VAL A 66 -4.53 -6.37 -7.47
N ALA A 67 -3.85 -5.25 -7.68
CA ALA A 67 -4.45 -3.96 -7.94
C ALA A 67 -4.26 -3.55 -9.40
N THR A 68 -5.36 -3.17 -10.06
CA THR A 68 -5.38 -2.51 -11.37
C THR A 68 -5.95 -1.10 -11.26
N GLY A 69 -5.97 -0.36 -12.37
CA GLY A 69 -6.67 0.93 -12.44
C GLY A 69 -7.68 0.95 -13.58
N TYR A 70 -8.82 1.61 -13.35
CA TYR A 70 -9.91 1.76 -14.31
C TYR A 70 -10.41 3.21 -14.33
N THR A 71 -11.26 3.52 -15.30
CA THR A 71 -11.88 4.84 -15.48
C THR A 71 -13.39 4.72 -15.66
N ALA A 72 -14.11 5.83 -15.73
CA ALA A 72 -15.54 5.83 -16.08
C ALA A 72 -15.78 5.55 -17.58
N GLY A 73 -14.75 5.60 -18.41
CA GLY A 73 -14.85 5.59 -19.87
C GLY A 73 -15.27 4.24 -20.46
N VAL A 74 -15.52 4.26 -21.77
CA VAL A 74 -15.97 3.09 -22.56
C VAL A 74 -15.02 1.90 -22.41
N GLU A 75 -13.72 2.16 -22.29
CA GLU A 75 -12.69 1.13 -22.15
C GLU A 75 -12.85 0.28 -20.89
N SER A 76 -13.47 0.82 -19.85
CA SER A 76 -13.65 0.15 -18.55
C SER A 76 -15.10 -0.26 -18.32
N THR A 77 -16.05 0.61 -18.70
CA THR A 77 -17.48 0.44 -18.36
C THR A 77 -18.39 0.21 -19.57
N GLY A 78 -17.88 0.39 -20.80
CA GLY A 78 -18.67 0.37 -22.03
C GLY A 78 -19.55 1.62 -22.24
N LYS A 79 -19.50 2.62 -21.34
CA LYS A 79 -20.40 3.78 -21.34
C LYS A 79 -19.70 5.07 -21.79
N ARG A 80 -20.42 5.92 -22.52
CA ARG A 80 -19.95 7.25 -22.96
C ARG A 80 -20.52 8.36 -22.06
N PRO A 81 -19.84 9.52 -21.96
CA PRO A 81 -20.43 10.72 -21.38
C PRO A 81 -21.80 11.00 -22.01
N GLY A 82 -22.82 11.25 -21.18
CA GLY A 82 -24.21 11.41 -21.60
C GLY A 82 -25.09 10.18 -21.37
N HIS A 83 -24.53 9.00 -21.11
CA HIS A 83 -25.31 7.84 -20.70
C HIS A 83 -25.82 8.01 -19.25
N PRO A 84 -27.08 7.66 -18.91
CA PRO A 84 -27.65 7.86 -17.56
C PRO A 84 -26.84 7.22 -16.43
N GLN A 85 -26.20 6.08 -16.72
CA GLN A 85 -25.36 5.34 -15.78
C GLN A 85 -23.85 5.61 -15.95
N TYR A 86 -23.47 6.66 -16.68
CA TYR A 86 -22.06 7.01 -16.84
C TYR A 86 -21.48 7.46 -15.49
N GLY A 87 -20.40 6.81 -15.05
CA GLY A 87 -19.76 7.11 -13.77
C GLY A 87 -20.58 6.71 -12.53
N ILE A 88 -21.62 5.88 -12.66
CA ILE A 88 -22.36 5.33 -11.53
C ILE A 88 -21.81 3.94 -11.18
N THR A 89 -21.37 3.75 -9.93
CA THR A 89 -20.86 2.47 -9.41
C THR A 89 -21.99 1.50 -9.09
N TYR A 90 -21.64 0.24 -8.83
CA TYR A 90 -22.59 -0.78 -8.36
C TYR A 90 -23.39 -0.36 -7.12
N SER A 91 -22.79 0.36 -6.17
CA SER A 91 -23.49 0.83 -4.98
C SER A 91 -24.46 1.99 -5.25
N GLY A 92 -24.45 2.56 -6.46
CA GLY A 92 -25.28 3.70 -6.84
C GLY A 92 -24.66 5.07 -6.58
N VAL A 93 -23.43 5.13 -6.06
CA VAL A 93 -22.69 6.40 -5.92
C VAL A 93 -21.92 6.73 -7.19
N LYS A 94 -21.65 8.01 -7.42
CA LYS A 94 -20.77 8.44 -8.50
C LYS A 94 -19.33 8.07 -8.19
N VAL A 95 -18.59 7.67 -9.22
CA VAL A 95 -17.14 7.50 -9.13
C VAL A 95 -16.48 8.80 -8.72
N ARG A 96 -15.52 8.73 -7.80
CA ARG A 96 -14.82 9.89 -7.27
C ARG A 96 -13.34 9.59 -7.08
N ARG A 97 -12.49 10.54 -7.48
CA ARG A 97 -11.08 10.60 -7.11
C ARG A 97 -10.91 11.78 -6.14
N GLY A 98 -10.56 11.48 -4.90
CA GLY A 98 -10.44 12.47 -3.84
C GLY A 98 -9.62 11.94 -2.67
N PHE A 99 -9.80 12.54 -1.50
CA PHE A 99 -9.18 12.06 -0.25
C PHE A 99 -9.58 10.61 0.04
N VAL A 100 -10.88 10.30 -0.10
CA VAL A 100 -11.39 8.93 -0.17
C VAL A 100 -11.94 8.70 -1.56
N SER A 101 -11.33 7.77 -2.30
CA SER A 101 -11.70 7.47 -3.68
C SER A 101 -12.57 6.22 -3.77
N THR A 102 -13.44 6.15 -4.78
CA THR A 102 -14.22 4.93 -5.05
C THR A 102 -13.35 3.84 -5.66
N ILE A 103 -13.45 2.61 -5.19
CA ILE A 103 -12.73 1.46 -5.75
C ILE A 103 -13.69 0.30 -6.03
N ALA A 104 -13.31 -0.55 -6.98
CA ALA A 104 -14.04 -1.77 -7.30
C ALA A 104 -13.37 -2.97 -6.63
N ALA A 105 -14.17 -3.89 -6.08
CA ALA A 105 -13.67 -5.13 -5.48
C ALA A 105 -14.70 -6.26 -5.59
N ASP A 106 -14.32 -7.46 -5.15
CA ASP A 106 -15.26 -8.57 -4.96
C ASP A 106 -16.00 -8.42 -3.62
N PRO A 107 -17.35 -8.25 -3.60
CA PRO A 107 -18.13 -8.11 -2.37
C PRO A 107 -17.99 -9.29 -1.40
N LYS A 108 -17.64 -10.48 -1.89
CA LYS A 108 -17.42 -11.66 -1.03
C LYS A 108 -16.18 -11.51 -0.16
N VAL A 109 -15.16 -10.79 -0.66
CA VAL A 109 -13.91 -10.53 0.06
C VAL A 109 -13.99 -9.20 0.80
N PHE A 110 -14.37 -8.15 0.07
CA PHE A 110 -14.51 -6.79 0.56
C PHE A 110 -15.94 -6.30 0.31
N PRO A 111 -16.85 -6.42 1.29
CA PRO A 111 -18.21 -5.92 1.14
C PRO A 111 -18.25 -4.44 0.77
N ILE A 112 -19.31 -4.01 0.09
CA ILE A 112 -19.55 -2.59 -0.22
C ILE A 112 -19.49 -1.77 1.07
N GLY A 113 -18.82 -0.62 1.00
CA GLY A 113 -18.52 0.26 2.13
C GLY A 113 -17.22 -0.07 2.88
N THR A 114 -16.49 -1.11 2.49
CA THR A 114 -15.18 -1.42 3.09
C THR A 114 -14.19 -0.30 2.80
N VAL A 115 -13.51 0.20 3.84
CA VAL A 115 -12.49 1.25 3.73
C VAL A 115 -11.10 0.61 3.78
N LEU A 116 -10.31 0.93 2.77
CA LEU A 116 -8.97 0.41 2.53
C LEU A 116 -7.98 1.57 2.46
N TYR A 117 -6.78 1.38 3.01
CA TYR A 117 -5.62 2.18 2.66
C TYR A 117 -4.76 1.41 1.66
N VAL A 118 -4.50 2.04 0.51
CA VAL A 118 -3.73 1.48 -0.59
C VAL A 118 -2.45 2.31 -0.76
N PRO A 119 -1.27 1.75 -0.39
CA PRO A 119 -0.01 2.47 -0.52
C PRO A 119 0.24 2.97 -1.95
N GLY A 120 0.55 4.26 -2.10
CA GLY A 120 0.77 4.91 -3.40
C GLY A 120 -0.51 5.42 -4.08
N TYR A 121 -1.71 5.04 -3.62
CA TYR A 121 -2.98 5.54 -4.14
C TYR A 121 -3.71 6.46 -3.16
N GLY A 122 -3.78 6.05 -1.88
CA GLY A 122 -4.51 6.73 -0.80
C GLY A 122 -5.63 5.87 -0.23
N TYR A 123 -6.65 6.52 0.35
CA TYR A 123 -7.82 5.82 0.87
C TYR A 123 -8.81 5.46 -0.24
N GLY A 124 -9.31 4.24 -0.18
CA GLY A 124 -10.32 3.72 -1.08
C GLY A 124 -11.52 3.20 -0.30
N ILE A 125 -12.72 3.47 -0.79
CA ILE A 125 -13.95 2.82 -0.32
C ILE A 125 -14.53 1.93 -1.40
N VAL A 126 -14.84 0.68 -1.05
CA VAL A 126 -15.43 -0.28 -1.98
C VAL A 126 -16.84 0.16 -2.32
N ALA A 127 -17.00 0.70 -3.52
CA ALA A 127 -18.26 1.26 -4.03
C ALA A 127 -18.73 0.53 -5.30
N ASP A 128 -17.83 -0.16 -5.97
CA ASP A 128 -18.09 -0.76 -7.27
C ASP A 128 -17.74 -2.25 -7.33
N THR A 129 -18.22 -2.92 -8.37
CA THR A 129 -17.90 -4.32 -8.66
C THR A 129 -17.56 -4.47 -10.15
N GLY A 130 -16.77 -5.50 -10.47
CA GLY A 130 -16.43 -5.80 -11.86
C GLY A 130 -16.53 -7.29 -12.14
N SER A 131 -16.91 -7.65 -13.37
CA SER A 131 -16.94 -9.04 -13.83
C SER A 131 -15.56 -9.71 -13.71
N LYS A 132 -14.49 -8.96 -13.99
CA LYS A 132 -13.08 -9.40 -13.93
C LYS A 132 -12.39 -9.13 -12.58
N ILE A 133 -13.13 -8.59 -11.60
CA ILE A 133 -12.62 -8.24 -10.26
C ILE A 133 -13.22 -9.24 -9.26
N LYS A 134 -12.54 -10.37 -9.10
CA LYS A 134 -12.95 -11.51 -8.28
C LYS A 134 -11.84 -11.92 -7.32
N GLY A 135 -12.20 -12.37 -6.12
CA GLY A 135 -11.26 -12.75 -5.07
C GLY A 135 -10.46 -11.56 -4.53
N LYS A 136 -9.17 -11.78 -4.28
CA LYS A 136 -8.23 -10.76 -3.75
C LYS A 136 -7.73 -9.82 -4.85
N LYS A 137 -8.66 -9.19 -5.55
CA LYS A 137 -8.38 -8.24 -6.62
C LYS A 137 -9.17 -6.95 -6.41
N ILE A 138 -8.51 -5.83 -6.65
CA ILE A 138 -9.10 -4.50 -6.56
C ILE A 138 -8.84 -3.72 -7.85
N ASP A 139 -9.76 -2.83 -8.19
CA ASP A 139 -9.62 -1.87 -9.29
C ASP A 139 -9.74 -0.45 -8.75
N LEU A 140 -8.71 0.36 -8.99
CA LEU A 140 -8.61 1.70 -8.46
C LEU A 140 -9.13 2.71 -9.48
N TYR A 141 -10.04 3.59 -9.06
CA TYR A 141 -10.59 4.59 -9.97
C TYR A 141 -9.57 5.70 -10.25
N PHE A 142 -9.46 6.06 -11.53
CA PHE A 142 -8.76 7.23 -12.04
C PHE A 142 -9.65 7.99 -13.02
N GLU A 143 -9.44 9.30 -13.13
CA GLU A 143 -10.23 10.14 -14.03
C GLU A 143 -9.85 9.90 -15.49
N THR A 144 -8.58 9.58 -15.76
CA THR A 144 -8.08 9.39 -17.11
C THR A 144 -7.18 8.15 -17.23
N ARG A 145 -7.18 7.54 -18.43
CA ARG A 145 -6.28 6.42 -18.75
C ARG A 145 -4.81 6.80 -18.58
N LYS A 146 -4.45 8.04 -18.92
CA LYS A 146 -3.09 8.56 -18.77
C LYS A 146 -2.63 8.50 -17.31
N GLN A 147 -3.52 8.81 -16.36
CA GLN A 147 -3.21 8.66 -14.93
C GLN A 147 -3.01 7.18 -14.56
N VAL A 148 -3.83 6.25 -15.06
CA VAL A 148 -3.66 4.81 -14.81
C VAL A 148 -2.26 4.34 -15.20
N TYR A 149 -1.82 4.65 -16.42
CA TYR A 149 -0.50 4.22 -16.91
C TYR A 149 0.66 4.90 -16.16
N LYS A 150 0.54 6.21 -15.86
CA LYS A 150 1.60 6.97 -15.21
C LYS A 150 1.74 6.71 -13.72
N GLN A 151 0.63 6.48 -13.03
CA GLN A 151 0.60 6.44 -11.56
C GLN A 151 0.46 5.02 -11.01
N TRP A 152 -0.08 4.06 -11.79
CA TRP A 152 -0.46 2.76 -11.24
C TRP A 152 -0.05 1.52 -12.05
N GLY A 153 -0.62 1.27 -13.22
CA GLY A 153 -0.45 -0.03 -13.90
C GLY A 153 -1.06 -1.20 -13.11
N LYS A 154 -0.68 -2.45 -13.45
CA LYS A 154 -1.09 -3.67 -12.73
C LYS A 154 0.03 -4.13 -11.82
N ARG A 155 -0.23 -4.28 -10.53
CA ARG A 155 0.78 -4.71 -9.55
C ARG A 155 0.17 -5.49 -8.39
N GLN A 156 1.00 -6.29 -7.71
CA GLN A 156 0.66 -6.83 -6.40
C GLN A 156 0.99 -5.78 -5.34
N VAL A 157 0.08 -5.60 -4.38
CA VAL A 157 0.25 -4.62 -3.30
C VAL A 157 -0.38 -5.15 -2.02
N THR A 158 0.26 -4.88 -0.88
CA THR A 158 -0.33 -5.10 0.44
C THR A 158 -1.20 -3.89 0.79
N VAL A 159 -2.51 -4.12 0.87
CA VAL A 159 -3.49 -3.12 1.31
C VAL A 159 -3.83 -3.33 2.78
N TYR A 160 -4.35 -2.29 3.41
CA TYR A 160 -4.73 -2.32 4.81
C TYR A 160 -6.24 -2.11 4.92
N VAL A 161 -6.95 -3.13 5.41
CA VAL A 161 -8.38 -3.03 5.71
C VAL A 161 -8.54 -2.25 7.00
N LEU A 162 -9.10 -1.04 6.91
CA LEU A 162 -9.32 -0.16 8.05
C LEU A 162 -10.70 -0.38 8.68
N LYS A 163 -11.71 -0.57 7.82
CA LYS A 163 -13.10 -0.85 8.25
C LYS A 163 -13.74 -1.79 7.26
N ARG A 164 -14.38 -2.86 7.75
CA ARG A 164 -15.17 -3.77 6.91
C ARG A 164 -16.54 -3.14 6.64
N GLY A 165 -16.96 -3.16 5.38
CA GLY A 165 -18.26 -2.63 4.96
C GLY A 165 -19.42 -3.52 5.39
N ASN A 166 -20.61 -2.93 5.44
CA ASN A 166 -21.87 -3.62 5.77
C ASN A 166 -22.69 -4.00 4.51
N GLY A 167 -22.14 -3.79 3.31
CA GLY A 167 -22.81 -4.09 2.05
C GLY A 167 -23.60 -2.92 1.45
N LYS A 168 -23.57 -1.73 2.08
CA LYS A 168 -24.26 -0.53 1.57
C LYS A 168 -23.31 0.67 1.55
N LEU A 169 -23.53 1.58 0.60
CA LEU A 169 -22.85 2.87 0.51
C LEU A 169 -23.80 3.89 -0.11
N THR A 170 -23.98 5.03 0.54
CA THR A 170 -24.81 6.14 0.05
C THR A 170 -23.95 7.34 -0.32
N GLU A 171 -24.49 8.22 -1.15
CA GLU A 171 -23.81 9.47 -1.51
C GLU A 171 -23.55 10.36 -0.30
N ALA A 172 -24.50 10.44 0.64
CA ALA A 172 -24.33 11.18 1.88
C ALA A 172 -23.14 10.67 2.69
N ARG A 173 -23.01 9.35 2.85
CA ARG A 173 -21.89 8.74 3.54
C ARG A 173 -20.57 8.98 2.82
N MET A 174 -20.57 8.93 1.49
CA MET A 174 -19.38 9.20 0.68
C MET A 174 -18.90 10.66 0.82
N THR A 175 -19.83 11.60 0.89
CA THR A 175 -19.55 13.02 1.12
C THR A 175 -19.01 13.25 2.53
N GLU A 176 -19.69 12.74 3.56
CA GLU A 176 -19.26 12.81 4.97
C GLU A 176 -17.82 12.30 5.15
N LEU A 177 -17.50 11.16 4.53
CA LEU A 177 -16.15 10.59 4.54
C LEU A 177 -15.09 11.54 3.97
N ASN A 178 -15.38 12.17 2.85
CA ASN A 178 -14.42 13.06 2.20
C ASN A 178 -14.28 14.38 2.97
N GLU A 179 -15.37 14.92 3.50
CA GLU A 179 -15.35 16.13 4.33
C GLU A 179 -14.55 15.90 5.61
N ALA A 180 -14.78 14.78 6.30
CA ALA A 180 -14.08 14.46 7.52
C ALA A 180 -12.56 14.29 7.29
N VAL A 181 -12.15 13.62 6.20
CA VAL A 181 -10.72 13.50 5.86
C VAL A 181 -10.11 14.84 5.43
N THR A 182 -10.90 15.69 4.77
CA THR A 182 -10.43 17.02 4.38
C THR A 182 -10.16 17.89 5.61
N ALA A 183 -11.04 17.83 6.61
CA ALA A 183 -10.93 18.61 7.84
C ALA A 183 -9.75 18.17 8.71
N GLU A 184 -9.56 16.87 8.90
CA GLU A 184 -8.56 16.32 9.83
C GLU A 184 -7.23 15.95 9.14
N LYS A 185 -7.13 16.14 7.81
CA LYS A 185 -6.06 15.62 6.93
C LYS A 185 -5.79 14.11 7.05
N THR A 186 -6.61 13.40 7.84
CA THR A 186 -6.48 12.00 8.24
C THR A 186 -7.88 11.39 8.38
N LEU A 187 -8.02 10.06 8.35
CA LEU A 187 -9.33 9.42 8.57
C LEU A 187 -9.69 9.48 10.06
N PRO A 188 -10.82 10.12 10.44
CA PRO A 188 -11.21 10.20 11.84
C PRO A 188 -11.45 8.80 12.41
N ARG A 189 -10.92 8.55 13.61
CA ARG A 189 -11.08 7.26 14.29
C ARG A 189 -12.55 6.90 14.55
N ALA A 190 -13.37 7.89 14.89
CA ALA A 190 -14.82 7.73 15.12
C ALA A 190 -15.54 7.11 13.90
N LEU A 191 -15.01 7.37 12.71
CA LEU A 191 -15.59 6.89 11.48
C LEU A 191 -15.27 5.40 11.21
N LEU A 192 -14.20 4.88 11.82
CA LEU A 192 -13.77 3.48 11.72
C LEU A 192 -14.43 2.58 12.76
N GLU A 193 -14.80 3.14 13.91
CA GLU A 193 -15.38 2.40 15.05
C GLU A 193 -16.93 2.40 15.09
N SER A 194 -17.59 3.14 14.18
CA SER A 194 -19.05 3.18 13.99
C SER A 194 -19.63 2.05 13.14
#